data_AF-A0A3N0ZD06-F1
#
_entry.id   AF-A0A3N0ZD06-F1
#
_cell.length_a   1.000
_cell.length_b   1.000
_cell.length_c   1.000
_cell.angle_alpha   90.00
_cell.angle_beta   90.00
_cell.angle_gamma   90.00
#
_symmetry.space_group_name_H-M   'P 1'
#
loop_
_entity.id
_entity.type
_entity.pdbx_description
1 polymer ?
#
loop_
_entity_poly.entity_id
_entity_poly.type
_entity_poly.pdbx_seq_one_letter_code
_entity_poly.pdbx_strand_id
1 'polypeptide(L)'
;MIENTQPKKGTRQTTMFGTYEFPSYEEIMDAYAKEFANYILPKGDTIFGFWMQTLADLEFLDLELQGLTDEYKIDPVNRVVKLKGDEEFIRLRVAHLEKVKGKTTLYTDWVDKFGDTNAYAFHNLYPYKGKFYPRVVRTLINAFKLNHNSLLLDPFNGSGTTTHEASLMGIKSVGIDVTPMGIVLSELKNDLLFIEEQKLNFSPRELQDILQAIENRRWEHSDPLIHKLMLAVYFDTVDAFVRTSRYNKKGKVGLFIEKLNYIKNCYKKTMEIKDKYGLKFETARIIERDILELTNMDEMQEKFDACITSPPYYFSIDYVGKDKIAYDYLGADMKKIESKYLGMKNGGPKGNYIGLPPRVAMYYEDLKESIKNIFWALKPGGKLAIIIGDSTVNGKKIPTTMTTKKFCEEAGFRFEKLIFNPLLGARNRAIRGESVIICYKPERV
;
A
#
# COMPACT_ATOMS: atom_id res chain seq x y z
N MET A 1 78.05 -27.53 10.55
CA MET A 1 77.68 -28.51 9.51
C MET A 1 76.17 -28.56 9.44
N ILE A 2 75.60 -28.16 8.28
CA ILE A 2 74.35 -28.60 7.59
C ILE A 2 73.10 -28.82 8.49
N GLU A 3 71.92 -28.21 8.31
CA GLU A 3 71.02 -28.15 7.14
C GLU A 3 70.08 -26.93 7.24
N ASN A 4 69.97 -26.08 6.23
CA ASN A 4 69.06 -26.18 5.08
C ASN A 4 67.56 -26.24 5.44
N THR A 5 66.90 -25.08 5.50
CA THR A 5 65.44 -24.97 5.34
C THR A 5 65.12 -23.92 4.29
N GLN A 6 64.72 -24.39 3.10
CA GLN A 6 64.06 -23.56 2.09
C GLN A 6 62.68 -23.12 2.61
N PRO A 7 62.26 -21.86 2.41
CA PRO A 7 60.87 -21.50 2.61
C PRO A 7 60.02 -22.07 1.46
N LYS A 8 58.94 -22.76 1.86
CA LYS A 8 57.90 -23.35 1.00
C LYS A 8 57.37 -22.33 -0.02
N LYS A 9 57.16 -22.81 -1.26
CA LYS A 9 56.38 -22.16 -2.32
C LYS A 9 55.07 -21.62 -1.74
N GLY A 10 54.98 -20.29 -1.59
CA GLY A 10 53.74 -19.61 -1.27
C GLY A 10 52.73 -19.84 -2.39
N THR A 11 51.57 -20.35 -2.02
CA THR A 11 50.33 -20.30 -2.79
C THR A 11 50.13 -18.87 -3.30
N ARG A 12 50.24 -18.65 -4.61
CA ARG A 12 49.84 -17.39 -5.24
C ARG A 12 48.34 -17.22 -5.01
N GLN A 13 47.97 -16.41 -4.04
CA GLN A 13 46.60 -15.92 -3.89
C GLN A 13 46.41 -14.86 -4.97
N THR A 14 45.65 -15.18 -6.02
CA THR A 14 45.22 -14.20 -7.01
C THR A 14 44.31 -13.19 -6.30
N THR A 15 44.84 -12.01 -5.98
CA THR A 15 44.01 -10.92 -5.46
C THR A 15 43.24 -10.30 -6.61
N MET A 16 41.99 -9.91 -6.35
CA MET A 16 41.06 -9.36 -7.35
C MET A 16 41.60 -8.09 -8.05
N PHE A 17 42.61 -7.44 -7.45
CA PHE A 17 43.20 -6.17 -7.88
C PHE A 17 44.69 -6.25 -8.21
N GLY A 18 45.32 -7.42 -8.17
CA GLY A 18 46.74 -7.58 -8.48
C GLY A 18 47.70 -6.89 -7.50
N THR A 19 47.21 -6.36 -6.37
CA THR A 19 47.98 -5.74 -5.29
C THR A 19 47.91 -6.58 -4.00
N TYR A 20 48.90 -6.41 -3.12
CA TYR A 20 48.97 -7.07 -1.80
C TYR A 20 48.26 -6.27 -0.68
N GLU A 21 47.66 -5.13 -1.01
CA GLU A 21 46.89 -4.31 -0.08
C GLU A 21 45.40 -4.60 -0.23
N PHE A 22 44.66 -4.59 0.89
CA PHE A 22 43.21 -4.70 0.86
C PHE A 22 42.64 -3.48 0.12
N PRO A 23 41.77 -3.67 -0.89
CA PRO A 23 41.18 -2.56 -1.63
C PRO A 23 40.34 -1.70 -0.69
N SER A 24 40.38 -0.38 -0.89
CA SER A 24 39.52 0.55 -0.19
C SER A 24 38.04 0.32 -0.56
N TYR A 25 37.13 0.76 0.30
CA TYR A 25 35.68 0.65 0.03
C TYR A 25 35.29 1.27 -1.32
N GLU A 26 35.89 2.41 -1.67
CA GLU A 26 35.63 3.10 -2.95
C GLU A 26 36.15 2.29 -4.14
N GLU A 27 37.34 1.69 -4.05
CA GLU A 27 37.89 0.83 -5.11
C GLU A 27 37.07 -0.45 -5.30
N ILE A 28 36.60 -1.05 -4.21
CA ILE A 28 35.65 -2.16 -4.26
C ILE A 28 34.39 -1.69 -4.99
N MET A 29 33.78 -0.57 -4.56
CA MET A 29 32.54 -0.09 -5.18
C MET A 29 32.70 0.26 -6.67
N ASP A 30 33.82 0.89 -7.07
CA ASP A 30 34.10 1.27 -8.45
C ASP A 30 34.37 0.04 -9.34
N ALA A 31 35.09 -0.95 -8.83
CA ALA A 31 35.35 -2.19 -9.55
C ALA A 31 34.10 -3.07 -9.67
N TYR A 32 33.32 -3.19 -8.60
CA TYR A 32 32.01 -3.84 -8.65
C TYR A 32 31.08 -3.11 -9.61
N ALA A 33 31.05 -1.77 -9.63
CA ALA A 33 30.23 -1.00 -10.56
C ALA A 33 30.60 -1.26 -12.03
N LYS A 34 31.91 -1.34 -12.35
CA LYS A 34 32.41 -1.67 -13.70
C LYS A 34 32.03 -3.10 -14.13
N GLU A 35 32.10 -4.07 -13.22
CA GLU A 35 31.67 -5.44 -13.48
C GLU A 35 30.13 -5.57 -13.56
N PHE A 36 29.39 -4.83 -12.72
CA PHE A 36 27.92 -4.90 -12.64
C PHE A 36 27.24 -4.58 -13.97
N ALA A 37 27.82 -3.64 -14.72
CA ALA A 37 27.36 -3.28 -16.07
C ALA A 37 27.38 -4.48 -17.04
N ASN A 38 28.31 -5.43 -16.86
CA ASN A 38 28.46 -6.59 -17.73
C ASN A 38 27.47 -7.73 -17.40
N TYR A 39 26.90 -7.76 -16.19
CA TYR A 39 26.07 -8.89 -15.73
C TYR A 39 24.57 -8.60 -15.64
N ILE A 40 24.14 -7.34 -15.46
CA ILE A 40 22.79 -7.04 -14.95
C ILE A 40 22.03 -5.99 -15.78
N LEU A 41 22.67 -5.32 -16.74
CA LEU A 41 22.01 -4.30 -17.55
C LEU A 41 20.97 -4.92 -18.51
N PRO A 42 19.72 -4.43 -18.51
CA PRO A 42 18.69 -4.93 -19.40
C PRO A 42 19.09 -4.76 -20.88
N LYS A 43 18.85 -5.80 -21.69
CA LYS A 43 19.23 -5.83 -23.11
C LYS A 43 18.08 -5.39 -24.01
N GLY A 44 17.53 -4.20 -23.78
CA GLY A 44 16.40 -3.68 -24.53
C GLY A 44 15.98 -2.27 -24.14
N ASP A 45 14.94 -1.75 -24.79
CA ASP A 45 14.41 -0.41 -24.61
C ASP A 45 13.22 -0.35 -23.63
N THR A 46 12.58 -1.50 -23.39
CA THR A 46 11.43 -1.66 -22.51
C THR A 46 11.81 -2.65 -21.40
N ILE A 47 12.03 -2.13 -20.20
CA ILE A 47 12.81 -2.81 -19.17
C ILE A 47 12.07 -2.83 -17.83
N PHE A 48 12.34 -3.85 -17.03
CA PHE A 48 11.75 -3.99 -15.70
C PHE A 48 12.23 -2.87 -14.78
N GLY A 49 11.35 -2.46 -13.86
CA GLY A 49 11.73 -1.67 -12.70
C GLY A 49 12.84 -2.34 -11.90
N PHE A 50 13.80 -1.57 -11.38
CA PHE A 50 14.80 -2.09 -10.45
C PHE A 50 14.19 -2.66 -9.15
N TRP A 51 12.94 -2.28 -8.85
CA TRP A 51 12.17 -2.75 -7.70
C TRP A 51 11.48 -4.11 -7.90
N MET A 52 11.55 -4.71 -9.09
CA MET A 52 11.03 -6.07 -9.31
C MET A 52 12.01 -7.08 -8.72
N GLN A 53 11.57 -7.83 -7.70
CA GLN A 53 12.47 -8.71 -6.92
C GLN A 53 11.96 -10.15 -6.83
N THR A 54 10.67 -10.38 -7.05
CA THR A 54 10.01 -11.66 -6.75
C THR A 54 9.30 -12.25 -7.96
N LEU A 55 8.97 -13.55 -7.89
CA LEU A 55 8.07 -14.17 -8.85
C LEU A 55 6.67 -13.54 -8.84
N ALA A 56 6.22 -13.05 -7.67
CA ALA A 56 4.97 -12.32 -7.57
C ALA A 56 4.98 -11.03 -8.39
N ASP A 57 6.11 -10.29 -8.40
CA ASP A 57 6.25 -9.10 -9.26
C ASP A 57 6.14 -9.46 -10.75
N LEU A 58 6.65 -10.62 -11.17
CA LEU A 58 6.49 -11.11 -12.55
C LEU A 58 5.03 -11.47 -12.85
N GLU A 59 4.32 -12.12 -11.92
CA GLU A 59 2.90 -12.42 -12.08
C GLU A 59 2.03 -11.15 -12.13
N PHE A 60 2.41 -10.12 -11.37
CA PHE A 60 1.75 -8.81 -11.42
C PHE A 60 2.06 -8.05 -12.71
N LEU A 61 3.31 -8.10 -13.21
CA LEU A 61 3.65 -7.54 -14.51
C LEU A 61 2.85 -8.23 -15.63
N ASP A 62 2.78 -9.55 -15.62
CA ASP A 62 1.97 -10.32 -16.57
C ASP A 62 0.50 -9.89 -16.55
N LEU A 63 -0.09 -9.83 -15.35
CA LEU A 63 -1.48 -9.40 -15.15
C LEU A 63 -1.71 -7.95 -15.63
N GLU A 64 -0.78 -7.04 -15.32
CA GLU A 64 -0.87 -5.63 -15.73
C GLU A 64 -0.79 -5.47 -17.26
N LEU A 65 0.10 -6.20 -17.92
CA LEU A 65 0.26 -6.13 -19.38
C LEU A 65 -0.96 -6.70 -20.13
N GLN A 66 -1.66 -7.70 -19.60
CA GLN A 66 -2.95 -8.18 -20.14
C GLN A 66 -4.01 -7.08 -20.15
N GLY A 67 -3.95 -6.16 -19.19
CA GLY A 67 -4.84 -5.00 -19.10
C GLY A 67 -4.48 -3.88 -20.06
N LEU A 68 -3.19 -3.69 -20.35
CA LEU A 68 -2.66 -2.49 -21.01
C LEU A 68 -2.23 -2.68 -22.48
N THR A 69 -2.01 -3.91 -22.93
CA THR A 69 -1.37 -4.20 -24.23
C THR A 69 -2.24 -5.08 -25.11
N ASP A 70 -2.03 -5.00 -26.43
CA ASP A 70 -2.65 -5.91 -27.40
C ASP A 70 -1.91 -7.26 -27.42
N GLU A 71 -0.57 -7.19 -27.43
CA GLU A 71 0.33 -8.34 -27.46
C GLU A 71 1.57 -8.02 -26.62
N TYR A 72 2.08 -8.99 -25.88
CA TYR A 72 3.33 -8.84 -25.13
C TYR A 72 4.08 -10.18 -24.95
N LYS A 73 5.38 -10.08 -24.69
CA LYS A 73 6.26 -11.18 -24.31
C LYS A 73 7.25 -10.69 -23.25
N ILE A 74 7.21 -11.32 -22.09
CA ILE A 74 8.12 -11.06 -20.97
C ILE A 74 9.35 -11.97 -21.12
N ASP A 75 10.55 -11.38 -21.06
CA ASP A 75 11.81 -12.10 -20.92
C ASP A 75 12.41 -11.76 -19.55
N PRO A 76 12.16 -12.59 -18.52
CA PRO A 76 12.62 -12.31 -17.17
C PRO A 76 14.14 -12.44 -17.01
N VAL A 77 14.81 -13.22 -17.88
CA VAL A 77 16.27 -13.42 -17.82
C VAL A 77 16.98 -12.15 -18.27
N ASN A 78 16.52 -11.55 -19.37
CA ASN A 78 17.09 -10.30 -19.87
C ASN A 78 16.42 -9.05 -19.28
N ARG A 79 15.39 -9.21 -18.44
CA ARG A 79 14.61 -8.13 -17.77
C ARG A 79 13.97 -7.15 -18.76
N VAL A 80 13.47 -7.69 -19.86
CA VAL A 80 12.85 -6.90 -20.95
C VAL A 80 11.45 -7.39 -21.26
N VAL A 81 10.64 -6.48 -21.80
CA VAL A 81 9.32 -6.81 -22.35
C VAL A 81 9.28 -6.37 -23.80
N LYS A 82 8.85 -7.27 -24.70
CA LYS A 82 8.39 -6.87 -26.02
C LYS A 82 6.90 -6.66 -25.94
N LEU A 83 6.40 -5.50 -26.33
CA LEU A 83 4.97 -5.18 -26.27
C LEU A 83 4.51 -4.43 -27.52
N LYS A 84 3.20 -4.49 -27.75
CA LYS A 84 2.45 -3.78 -28.80
C LYS A 84 1.18 -3.19 -28.19
N GLY A 85 0.87 -1.95 -28.58
CA GLY A 85 -0.26 -1.17 -28.07
C GLY A 85 0.08 0.32 -28.10
N ASP A 86 -0.73 1.14 -27.43
CA ASP A 86 -0.44 2.56 -27.25
C ASP A 86 0.72 2.74 -26.26
N GLU A 87 1.92 2.94 -26.81
CA GLU A 87 3.17 3.04 -26.04
C GLU A 87 3.15 4.17 -25.00
N GLU A 88 2.52 5.31 -25.33
CA GLU A 88 2.46 6.46 -24.43
C GLU A 88 1.46 6.21 -23.30
N PHE A 89 0.29 5.66 -23.62
CA PHE A 89 -0.66 5.21 -22.61
C PHE A 89 -0.05 4.18 -21.66
N ILE A 90 0.62 3.15 -22.19
CA ILE A 90 1.29 2.12 -21.38
C ILE A 90 2.34 2.76 -20.47
N ARG A 91 3.19 3.64 -21.02
CA ARG A 91 4.25 4.36 -20.27
C ARG A 91 3.70 5.20 -19.12
N LEU A 92 2.51 5.79 -19.28
CA LEU A 92 1.84 6.59 -18.26
C LEU A 92 1.05 5.76 -17.24
N ARG A 93 0.85 4.46 -17.49
CA ARG A 93 0.01 3.58 -16.64
C ARG A 93 0.79 2.52 -15.88
N VAL A 94 1.73 1.85 -16.55
CA VAL A 94 2.41 0.65 -16.06
C VAL A 94 3.23 0.92 -14.78
N ALA A 95 3.14 0.03 -13.81
CA ALA A 95 3.81 0.17 -12.51
C ALA A 95 5.07 -0.70 -12.35
N HIS A 96 5.25 -1.68 -13.25
CA HIS A 96 6.35 -2.64 -13.16
C HIS A 96 7.51 -2.39 -14.12
N LEU A 97 7.36 -1.48 -15.08
CA LEU A 97 8.41 -1.16 -16.06
C LEU A 97 9.08 0.17 -15.72
N GLU A 98 10.41 0.19 -15.75
CA GLU A 98 11.19 1.42 -15.56
C GLU A 98 11.10 2.30 -16.80
N LYS A 99 11.20 1.66 -17.97
CA LYS A 99 11.15 2.31 -19.28
C LYS A 99 10.24 1.53 -20.22
N VAL A 100 9.59 2.27 -21.10
CA VAL A 100 8.87 1.76 -22.27
C VAL A 100 9.47 2.46 -23.49
N LYS A 101 10.03 1.66 -24.42
CA LYS A 101 10.64 2.16 -25.66
C LYS A 101 11.69 3.26 -25.45
N GLY A 102 12.54 3.05 -24.45
CA GLY A 102 13.64 3.93 -24.08
C GLY A 102 13.24 5.12 -23.22
N LYS A 103 11.94 5.38 -23.02
CA LYS A 103 11.42 6.49 -22.24
C LYS A 103 11.03 6.04 -20.83
N THR A 104 11.41 6.83 -19.83
CA THR A 104 11.03 6.63 -18.43
C THR A 104 9.51 6.60 -18.25
N THR A 105 9.00 5.67 -17.45
CA THR A 105 7.56 5.57 -17.12
C THR A 105 7.14 6.58 -16.07
N LEU A 106 5.85 6.90 -16.00
CA LEU A 106 5.31 7.75 -14.93
C LEU A 106 5.61 7.17 -13.55
N TYR A 107 5.53 5.85 -13.40
CA TYR A 107 5.77 5.19 -12.13
C TYR A 107 7.23 5.32 -11.68
N THR A 108 8.20 5.22 -12.60
CA THR A 108 9.62 5.49 -12.28
C THR A 108 9.82 6.90 -11.75
N ASP A 109 9.17 7.90 -12.35
CA ASP A 109 9.27 9.28 -11.86
C ASP A 109 8.69 9.44 -10.45
N TRP A 110 7.60 8.74 -10.11
CA TRP A 110 7.13 8.68 -8.71
C TRP A 110 8.18 8.07 -7.79
N VAL A 111 8.76 6.93 -8.17
CA VAL A 111 9.78 6.23 -7.37
C VAL A 111 11.01 7.10 -7.17
N ASP A 112 11.56 7.68 -8.23
CA ASP A 112 12.79 8.48 -8.19
C ASP A 112 12.60 9.79 -7.42
N LYS A 113 11.46 10.47 -7.62
CA LYS A 113 11.17 11.73 -6.93
C LYS A 113 11.00 11.55 -5.43
N PHE A 114 10.42 10.44 -5.00
CA PHE A 114 10.17 10.14 -3.58
C PHE A 114 11.27 9.29 -2.94
N GLY A 115 12.07 8.59 -3.74
CA GLY A 115 13.09 7.64 -3.27
C GLY A 115 12.49 6.37 -2.65
N ASP A 116 11.21 6.05 -2.93
CA ASP A 116 10.49 4.96 -2.29
C ASP A 116 9.35 4.45 -3.19
N THR A 117 9.15 3.13 -3.22
CA THR A 117 8.11 2.47 -4.04
C THR A 117 6.75 2.39 -3.37
N ASN A 118 6.66 2.69 -2.08
CA ASN A 118 5.49 2.53 -1.22
C ASN A 118 5.10 3.81 -0.46
N ALA A 119 5.99 4.80 -0.39
CA ALA A 119 5.80 6.03 0.38
C ALA A 119 5.60 7.30 -0.47
N TYR A 120 5.35 7.16 -1.78
CA TYR A 120 5.09 8.32 -2.65
C TYR A 120 3.71 8.95 -2.39
N ALA A 121 3.55 10.21 -2.81
CA ALA A 121 2.27 10.93 -2.83
C ALA A 121 1.40 10.70 -1.58
N PHE A 122 1.89 11.01 -0.37
CA PHE A 122 1.14 10.87 0.89
C PHE A 122 0.80 9.44 1.35
N HIS A 123 1.24 8.38 0.67
CA HIS A 123 1.03 7.01 1.18
C HIS A 123 1.66 6.77 2.56
N ASN A 124 2.70 7.54 2.90
CA ASN A 124 3.34 7.59 4.21
C ASN A 124 2.96 8.83 5.05
N LEU A 125 1.76 9.39 4.85
CA LEU A 125 1.24 10.52 5.64
C LEU A 125 1.20 10.24 7.14
N TYR A 126 0.87 9.01 7.53
CA TYR A 126 0.75 8.54 8.90
C TYR A 126 1.17 7.06 8.97
N PRO A 127 1.84 6.59 10.04
CA PRO A 127 2.33 5.21 10.18
C PRO A 127 1.22 4.17 10.47
N TYR A 128 0.11 4.26 9.75
CA TYR A 128 -1.05 3.38 9.85
C TYR A 128 -0.66 1.93 9.49
N LYS A 129 -1.21 0.97 10.23
CA LYS A 129 -0.84 -0.46 10.11
C LYS A 129 -1.90 -1.23 9.32
N GLY A 130 -1.46 -2.29 8.64
CA GLY A 130 -2.34 -3.07 7.77
C GLY A 130 -2.63 -2.39 6.43
N LYS A 131 -1.70 -1.55 5.94
CA LYS A 131 -1.72 -1.09 4.55
C LYS A 131 -1.11 -2.14 3.65
N PHE A 132 -1.65 -2.30 2.46
CA PHE A 132 -1.01 -3.02 1.37
C PHE A 132 -0.32 -2.05 0.41
N TYR A 133 0.50 -2.58 -0.49
CA TYR A 133 1.39 -1.79 -1.34
C TYR A 133 0.63 -1.01 -2.43
N PRO A 134 0.85 0.32 -2.58
CA PRO A 134 0.22 1.12 -3.64
C PRO A 134 0.42 0.57 -5.05
N ARG A 135 1.60 0.02 -5.34
CA ARG A 135 1.92 -0.62 -6.61
C ARG A 135 0.91 -1.70 -6.99
N VAL A 136 0.49 -2.52 -6.03
CA VAL A 136 -0.47 -3.60 -6.25
C VAL A 136 -1.83 -3.03 -6.64
N VAL A 137 -2.29 -1.94 -6.03
CA VAL A 137 -3.53 -1.27 -6.46
C VAL A 137 -3.43 -0.79 -7.90
N ARG A 138 -2.37 -0.06 -8.25
CA ARG A 138 -2.16 0.48 -9.61
C ARG A 138 -2.17 -0.63 -10.66
N THR A 139 -1.53 -1.75 -10.34
CA THR A 139 -1.51 -2.97 -11.16
C THR A 139 -2.91 -3.51 -11.38
N LEU A 140 -3.70 -3.62 -10.31
CA LEU A 140 -5.07 -4.14 -10.38
C LEU A 140 -6.02 -3.19 -11.12
N ILE A 141 -5.86 -1.87 -10.94
CA ILE A 141 -6.57 -0.85 -11.72
C ILE A 141 -6.31 -1.02 -13.22
N ASN A 142 -5.04 -1.27 -13.60
CA ASN A 142 -4.64 -1.51 -14.98
C ASN A 142 -5.18 -2.86 -15.50
N ALA A 143 -5.02 -3.93 -14.74
CA ALA A 143 -5.52 -5.27 -15.08
C ALA A 143 -7.04 -5.28 -15.30
N PHE A 144 -7.79 -4.54 -14.48
CA PHE A 144 -9.24 -4.40 -14.57
C PHE A 144 -9.68 -3.37 -15.62
N LYS A 145 -8.74 -2.77 -16.36
CA LYS A 145 -8.99 -1.80 -17.44
C LYS A 145 -9.81 -0.59 -16.99
N LEU A 146 -9.65 -0.18 -15.72
CA LEU A 146 -10.39 0.95 -15.16
C LEU A 146 -9.86 2.28 -15.71
N ASN A 147 -10.79 3.19 -16.01
CA ASN A 147 -10.51 4.51 -16.58
C ASN A 147 -11.37 5.58 -15.90
N HIS A 148 -11.34 6.82 -16.41
CA HIS A 148 -12.03 7.97 -15.83
C HIS A 148 -13.57 7.84 -15.76
N ASN A 149 -14.16 6.89 -16.51
CA ASN A 149 -15.59 6.57 -16.44
C ASN A 149 -15.91 5.44 -15.46
N SER A 150 -14.89 4.81 -14.88
CA SER A 150 -15.04 3.73 -13.91
C SER A 150 -15.25 4.27 -12.49
N LEU A 151 -15.90 3.46 -11.66
CA LEU A 151 -16.06 3.70 -10.23
C LEU A 151 -15.53 2.51 -9.42
N LEU A 152 -14.54 2.79 -8.57
CA LEU A 152 -13.85 1.80 -7.75
C LEU A 152 -14.37 1.80 -6.30
N LEU A 153 -14.58 0.62 -5.71
CA LEU A 153 -14.93 0.44 -4.30
C LEU A 153 -13.74 -0.08 -3.49
N ASP A 154 -13.56 0.46 -2.28
CA ASP A 154 -12.80 -0.18 -1.21
C ASP A 154 -13.64 -0.21 0.08
N PRO A 155 -14.23 -1.35 0.46
CA PRO A 155 -15.08 -1.47 1.64
C PRO A 155 -14.31 -1.68 2.96
N PHE A 156 -12.98 -1.73 2.91
CA PHE A 156 -12.07 -1.81 4.05
C PHE A 156 -10.97 -0.76 3.90
N ASN A 157 -11.39 0.47 3.65
CA ASN A 157 -10.55 1.52 3.09
C ASN A 157 -9.36 1.89 4.00
N GLY A 158 -9.49 1.76 5.32
CA GLY A 158 -8.45 2.11 6.28
C GLY A 158 -7.89 3.51 6.03
N SER A 159 -6.57 3.63 5.87
CA SER A 159 -5.91 4.90 5.51
C SER A 159 -6.02 5.31 4.02
N GLY A 160 -6.79 4.59 3.21
CA GLY A 160 -7.13 4.95 1.83
C GLY A 160 -6.06 4.67 0.78
N THR A 161 -5.39 3.50 0.81
CA THR A 161 -4.41 3.17 -0.26
C THR A 161 -5.10 3.02 -1.61
N THR A 162 -6.22 2.29 -1.67
CA THR A 162 -6.97 2.06 -2.92
C THR A 162 -7.54 3.35 -3.49
N THR A 163 -8.29 4.08 -2.65
CA THR A 163 -8.96 5.32 -3.03
C THR A 163 -7.96 6.37 -3.49
N HIS A 164 -6.81 6.47 -2.82
CA HIS A 164 -5.78 7.43 -3.20
C HIS A 164 -5.06 7.08 -4.51
N GLU A 165 -4.75 5.81 -4.76
CA GLU A 165 -4.21 5.41 -6.07
C GLU A 165 -5.21 5.65 -7.20
N ALA A 166 -6.50 5.41 -6.96
CA ALA A 166 -7.55 5.76 -7.92
C ALA A 166 -7.58 7.27 -8.21
N SER A 167 -7.52 8.10 -7.16
CA SER A 167 -7.43 9.57 -7.28
C SER A 167 -6.23 10.01 -8.12
N LEU A 168 -5.03 9.46 -7.88
CA LEU A 168 -3.81 9.75 -8.65
C LEU A 168 -3.90 9.29 -10.11
N MET A 169 -4.71 8.26 -10.40
CA MET A 169 -4.94 7.71 -11.74
C MET A 169 -6.16 8.32 -12.45
N GLY A 170 -6.81 9.31 -11.85
CA GLY A 170 -7.98 9.98 -12.42
C GLY A 170 -9.23 9.11 -12.45
N ILE A 171 -9.42 8.27 -11.43
CA ILE A 171 -10.54 7.33 -11.30
C ILE A 171 -11.31 7.67 -10.03
N LYS A 172 -12.64 7.79 -10.15
CA LYS A 172 -13.51 8.02 -9.01
C LYS A 172 -13.54 6.79 -8.12
N SER A 173 -13.57 7.00 -6.82
CA SER A 173 -13.63 5.91 -5.86
C SER A 173 -14.52 6.20 -4.66
N VAL A 174 -15.01 5.13 -4.05
CA VAL A 174 -15.72 5.17 -2.76
C VAL A 174 -14.98 4.29 -1.78
N GLY A 175 -14.60 4.87 -0.64
CA GLY A 175 -13.99 4.16 0.47
C GLY A 175 -14.97 4.05 1.64
N ILE A 176 -15.09 2.86 2.22
CA ILE A 176 -15.89 2.64 3.44
C ILE A 176 -14.97 2.09 4.53
N ASP A 177 -15.09 2.65 5.73
CA ASP A 177 -14.36 2.14 6.89
C ASP A 177 -15.15 2.38 8.18
N VAL A 178 -14.93 1.52 9.17
CA VAL A 178 -15.59 1.63 10.49
C VAL A 178 -14.80 2.50 11.48
N THR A 179 -13.53 2.81 11.17
CA THR A 179 -12.59 3.41 12.11
C THR A 179 -12.52 4.92 11.93
N PRO A 180 -12.75 5.72 12.99
CA PRO A 180 -12.67 7.17 12.88
C PRO A 180 -11.31 7.66 12.37
N MET A 181 -10.22 7.02 12.81
CA MET A 181 -8.88 7.38 12.37
C MET A 181 -8.64 6.98 10.90
N GLY A 182 -9.14 5.84 10.44
CA GLY A 182 -9.08 5.47 9.01
C GLY A 182 -9.79 6.50 8.14
N ILE A 183 -11.00 6.93 8.54
CA ILE A 183 -11.76 7.97 7.84
C ILE A 183 -10.96 9.27 7.76
N VAL A 184 -10.48 9.80 8.89
CA VAL A 184 -9.67 11.03 8.91
C VAL A 184 -8.44 10.91 8.01
N LEU A 185 -7.69 9.80 8.10
CA LEU A 185 -6.47 9.63 7.32
C LEU A 185 -6.72 9.48 5.82
N SER A 186 -7.77 8.76 5.45
CA SER A 186 -8.11 8.55 4.04
C SER A 186 -8.69 9.80 3.40
N GLU A 187 -9.52 10.57 4.11
CA GLU A 187 -9.95 11.91 3.70
C GLU A 187 -8.74 12.83 3.51
N LEU A 188 -7.89 12.97 4.53
CA LEU A 188 -6.68 13.80 4.44
C LEU A 188 -5.81 13.43 3.24
N LYS A 189 -5.57 12.14 3.02
CA LYS A 189 -4.71 11.67 1.93
C LYS A 189 -5.26 12.09 0.56
N ASN A 190 -6.56 11.94 0.35
CA ASN A 190 -7.22 12.29 -0.92
C ASN A 190 -7.39 13.82 -1.08
N ASP A 191 -7.80 14.52 -0.02
CA ASP A 191 -8.11 15.96 -0.05
C ASP A 191 -6.85 16.83 -0.19
N LEU A 192 -5.70 16.37 0.33
CA LEU A 192 -4.40 17.04 0.16
C LEU A 192 -3.96 17.15 -1.31
N LEU A 193 -4.55 16.39 -2.23
CA LEU A 193 -4.31 16.55 -3.68
C LEU A 193 -4.91 17.84 -4.25
N PHE A 194 -5.87 18.44 -3.55
CA PHE A 194 -6.65 19.59 -4.01
C PHE A 194 -6.49 20.84 -3.15
N ILE A 195 -5.64 20.78 -2.11
CA ILE A 195 -5.37 21.92 -1.24
C ILE A 195 -4.55 22.99 -1.99
N GLU A 196 -4.83 24.26 -1.71
CA GLU A 196 -3.98 25.37 -2.11
C GLU A 196 -2.67 25.36 -1.30
N GLU A 197 -1.51 25.47 -1.97
CA GLU A 197 -0.19 25.39 -1.30
C GLU A 197 -0.05 26.40 -0.15
N GLN A 198 -0.65 27.59 -0.29
CA GLN A 198 -0.59 28.66 0.70
C GLN A 198 -1.19 28.23 2.04
N LYS A 199 -2.19 27.33 2.05
CA LYS A 199 -2.81 26.82 3.27
C LYS A 199 -1.89 25.90 4.09
N LEU A 200 -0.78 25.44 3.51
CA LEU A 200 0.25 24.66 4.21
C LEU A 200 1.40 25.53 4.76
N ASN A 201 1.34 26.86 4.58
CA ASN A 201 2.39 27.77 5.02
C ASN A 201 2.10 28.30 6.43
N PHE A 202 2.76 27.71 7.41
CA PHE A 202 2.73 28.16 8.80
C PHE A 202 4.14 28.57 9.23
N SER A 203 4.24 29.67 9.96
CA SER A 203 5.47 30.07 10.64
C SER A 203 5.78 29.13 11.81
N PRO A 204 7.05 29.02 12.24
CA PRO A 204 7.41 28.22 13.41
C PRO A 204 6.69 28.64 14.70
N ARG A 205 6.37 29.94 14.85
CA ARG A 205 5.62 30.46 16.00
C ARG A 205 4.17 29.98 15.97
N GLU A 206 3.50 30.12 14.82
CA GLU A 206 2.14 29.58 14.66
C GLU A 206 2.10 28.08 14.94
N LEU A 207 3.06 27.31 14.44
CA LEU A 207 3.11 25.86 14.69
C LEU A 207 3.31 25.51 16.17
N GLN A 208 4.05 26.33 16.91
CA GLN A 208 4.20 26.19 18.35
C GLN A 208 2.88 26.48 19.08
N ASP A 209 2.19 27.55 18.69
CA ASP A 209 0.89 27.94 19.27
C ASP A 209 -0.19 26.89 18.97
N ILE A 210 -0.21 26.37 17.73
CA ILE A 210 -1.08 25.26 17.30
C ILE A 210 -0.82 24.03 18.15
N LEU A 211 0.44 23.62 18.31
CA LEU A 211 0.79 22.46 19.12
C LEU A 211 0.32 22.63 20.57
N GLN A 212 0.52 23.81 21.16
CA GLN A 212 0.07 24.12 22.51
C GLN A 212 -1.46 24.11 22.63
N ALA A 213 -2.17 24.63 21.63
CA ALA A 213 -3.63 24.58 21.57
C ALA A 213 -4.15 23.14 21.48
N ILE A 214 -3.50 22.29 20.67
CA ILE A 214 -3.82 20.86 20.57
C ILE A 214 -3.59 20.17 21.91
N GLU A 215 -2.42 20.34 22.54
CA GLU A 215 -2.11 19.71 23.84
C GLU A 215 -3.11 20.14 24.94
N ASN A 216 -3.63 21.36 24.87
CA ASN A 216 -4.65 21.87 25.78
C ASN A 216 -6.09 21.48 25.41
N ARG A 217 -6.31 20.71 24.32
CA ARG A 217 -7.63 20.31 23.79
C ARG A 217 -8.53 21.50 23.42
N ARG A 218 -7.94 22.57 22.88
CA ARG A 218 -8.64 23.78 22.41
C ARG A 218 -8.39 24.08 20.94
N TRP A 219 -7.82 23.11 20.22
CA TRP A 219 -7.50 23.29 18.82
C TRP A 219 -8.75 23.22 17.95
N GLU A 220 -9.01 24.30 17.24
CA GLU A 220 -10.04 24.42 16.23
C GLU A 220 -9.47 25.22 15.06
N HIS A 221 -9.97 24.95 13.85
CA HIS A 221 -9.59 25.70 12.66
C HIS A 221 -10.78 25.78 11.73
N SER A 222 -10.95 26.91 11.05
CA SER A 222 -12.09 27.15 10.15
C SER A 222 -12.09 26.22 8.94
N ASP A 223 -10.90 25.88 8.44
CA ASP A 223 -10.70 24.85 7.41
C ASP A 223 -10.65 23.45 8.05
N PRO A 224 -11.63 22.56 7.76
CA PRO A 224 -11.67 21.20 8.33
C PRO A 224 -10.48 20.33 7.94
N LEU A 225 -9.91 20.53 6.75
CA LEU A 225 -8.74 19.79 6.27
C LEU A 225 -7.52 20.15 7.13
N ILE A 226 -7.31 21.44 7.39
CA ILE A 226 -6.22 21.90 8.26
C ILE A 226 -6.43 21.43 9.71
N HIS A 227 -7.67 21.48 10.22
CA HIS A 227 -7.98 20.97 11.55
C HIS A 227 -7.55 19.50 11.69
N LYS A 228 -8.02 18.63 10.79
CA LYS A 228 -7.68 17.21 10.74
C LYS A 228 -6.18 16.98 10.54
N LEU A 229 -5.54 17.77 9.67
CA LEU A 229 -4.12 17.64 9.34
C LEU A 229 -3.26 17.88 10.59
N MET A 230 -3.51 18.96 11.32
CA MET A 230 -2.73 19.30 12.51
C MET A 230 -2.90 18.25 13.62
N LEU A 231 -4.12 17.71 13.80
CA LEU A 231 -4.35 16.60 14.72
C LEU A 231 -3.59 15.33 14.30
N ALA A 232 -3.63 14.95 13.02
CA ALA A 232 -2.91 13.77 12.51
C ALA A 232 -1.38 13.91 12.70
N VAL A 233 -0.82 15.09 12.40
CA VAL A 233 0.60 15.39 12.62
C VAL A 233 0.94 15.35 14.12
N TYR A 234 0.05 15.85 14.98
CA TYR A 234 0.22 15.77 16.42
C TYR A 234 0.22 14.34 16.93
N PHE A 235 -0.78 13.53 16.56
CA PHE A 235 -0.86 12.14 17.00
C PHE A 235 0.36 11.33 16.57
N ASP A 236 0.81 11.50 15.33
CA ASP A 236 2.03 10.85 14.86
C ASP A 236 3.27 11.39 15.60
N THR A 237 3.32 12.67 15.94
CA THR A 237 4.41 13.25 16.75
C THR A 237 4.46 12.58 18.13
N VAL A 238 3.34 12.53 18.85
CA VAL A 238 3.28 11.92 20.19
C VAL A 238 3.62 10.44 20.13
N ASP A 239 3.06 9.69 19.17
CA ASP A 239 3.35 8.27 19.00
C ASP A 239 4.83 8.00 18.70
N ALA A 240 5.47 8.83 17.86
CA ALA A 240 6.90 8.73 17.60
C ALA A 240 7.76 8.95 18.86
N PHE A 241 7.38 9.88 19.74
CA PHE A 241 8.06 10.10 21.02
C PHE A 241 7.89 8.94 22.00
N VAL A 242 6.72 8.30 22.01
CA VAL A 242 6.48 7.10 22.84
C VAL A 242 7.33 5.92 22.36
N ARG A 243 7.53 5.79 21.04
CA ARG A 243 8.25 4.64 20.45
C ARG A 243 9.78 4.72 20.51
N THR A 244 10.38 5.91 20.57
CA THR A 244 11.85 6.03 20.54
C THR A 244 12.39 7.31 21.17
N SER A 245 13.53 7.19 21.87
CA SER A 245 14.27 8.32 22.46
C SER A 245 15.07 9.13 21.44
N ARG A 246 15.17 8.69 20.17
CA ARG A 246 15.94 9.38 19.10
C ARG A 246 15.50 10.83 18.90
N TYR A 247 14.23 11.15 19.15
CA TYR A 247 13.67 12.48 18.94
C TYR A 247 13.82 13.42 20.14
N ASN A 248 14.33 12.94 21.29
CA ASN A 248 14.46 13.75 22.50
C ASN A 248 15.29 15.01 22.29
N LYS A 249 16.37 14.93 21.49
CA LYS A 249 17.22 16.09 21.18
C LYS A 249 16.51 17.16 20.34
N LYS A 250 15.55 16.75 19.49
CA LYS A 250 14.80 17.66 18.60
C LYS A 250 13.60 18.30 19.32
N GLY A 251 13.05 17.62 20.33
CA GLY A 251 11.85 18.07 21.05
C GLY A 251 10.57 17.91 20.22
N LYS A 252 9.41 17.95 20.91
CA LYS A 252 8.09 17.74 20.27
C LYS A 252 7.79 18.77 19.19
N VAL A 253 8.03 20.06 19.48
CA VAL A 253 7.83 21.17 18.53
C VAL A 253 8.65 20.93 17.26
N GLY A 254 9.93 20.59 17.40
CA GLY A 254 10.81 20.36 16.25
C GLY A 254 10.36 19.18 15.39
N LEU A 255 9.89 18.08 16.00
CA LEU A 255 9.36 16.93 15.25
C LEU A 255 8.00 17.23 14.61
N PHE A 256 7.12 17.98 15.27
CA PHE A 256 5.84 18.40 14.72
C PHE A 256 6.03 19.24 13.46
N ILE A 257 6.95 20.22 13.51
CA ILE A 257 7.33 21.05 12.35
C ILE A 257 7.96 20.20 11.23
N GLU A 258 8.84 19.27 11.57
CA GLU A 258 9.47 18.36 10.59
C GLU A 258 8.43 17.51 9.84
N LYS A 259 7.45 16.95 10.57
CA LYS A 259 6.40 16.12 9.97
C LYS A 259 5.47 16.92 9.05
N LEU A 260 5.08 18.14 9.45
CA LEU A 260 4.32 19.01 8.57
C LEU A 260 5.14 19.40 7.31
N ASN A 261 6.42 19.71 7.47
CA ASN A 261 7.30 20.02 6.34
C ASN A 261 7.48 18.83 5.39
N TYR A 262 7.49 17.60 5.91
CA TYR A 262 7.47 16.39 5.09
C TYR A 262 6.19 16.32 4.23
N ILE A 263 5.02 16.63 4.80
CA ILE A 263 3.75 16.66 4.06
C ILE A 263 3.76 17.76 3.00
N LYS A 264 4.24 18.95 3.33
CA LYS A 264 4.41 20.04 2.37
C LYS A 264 5.35 19.66 1.21
N ASN A 265 6.44 18.96 1.50
CA ASN A 265 7.35 18.45 0.47
C ASN A 265 6.68 17.36 -0.38
N CYS A 266 5.88 16.48 0.22
CA CYS A 266 5.08 15.51 -0.53
C CYS A 266 4.11 16.20 -1.48
N TYR A 267 3.40 17.24 -1.03
CA TYR A 267 2.53 18.04 -1.87
C TYR A 267 3.27 18.61 -3.09
N LYS A 268 4.39 19.30 -2.86
CA LYS A 268 5.22 19.88 -3.93
C LYS A 268 5.64 18.86 -4.97
N LYS A 269 6.25 17.75 -4.53
CA LYS A 269 6.69 16.67 -5.42
C LYS A 269 5.53 16.06 -6.22
N THR A 270 4.36 15.92 -5.58
CA THR A 270 3.15 15.39 -6.22
C THR A 270 2.64 16.34 -7.29
N MET A 271 2.58 17.64 -7.02
CA MET A 271 2.15 18.65 -7.99
C MET A 271 3.13 18.79 -9.15
N GLU A 272 4.44 18.74 -8.90
CA GLU A 272 5.45 18.75 -9.97
C GLU A 272 5.28 17.58 -10.95
N ILE A 273 4.99 16.37 -10.45
CA ILE A 273 4.70 15.21 -11.31
C ILE A 273 3.36 15.39 -12.03
N LYS A 274 2.34 15.87 -11.33
CA LYS A 274 1.01 16.17 -11.90
C LYS A 274 1.14 17.11 -13.09
N ASP A 275 1.86 18.22 -12.93
CA ASP A 275 2.03 19.24 -13.97
C ASP A 275 2.92 18.74 -15.10
N LYS A 276 4.00 18.02 -14.80
CA LYS A 276 4.91 17.42 -15.80
C LYS A 276 4.16 16.50 -16.78
N TYR A 277 3.20 15.74 -16.29
CA TYR A 277 2.47 14.74 -17.08
C TYR A 277 1.03 15.13 -17.42
N GLY A 278 0.57 16.33 -17.03
CA GLY A 278 -0.81 16.78 -17.23
C GLY A 278 -1.84 15.86 -16.56
N LEU A 279 -1.51 15.31 -15.38
CA LEU A 279 -2.38 14.36 -14.69
C LEU A 279 -3.65 15.05 -14.18
N LYS A 280 -4.78 14.40 -14.41
CA LYS A 280 -6.07 14.80 -13.86
C LYS A 280 -6.37 13.92 -12.65
N PHE A 281 -6.24 14.49 -11.46
CA PHE A 281 -6.64 13.81 -10.24
C PHE A 281 -8.15 13.85 -10.08
N GLU A 282 -8.69 12.82 -9.44
CA GLU A 282 -10.12 12.69 -9.12
C GLU A 282 -10.32 12.60 -7.61
N THR A 283 -11.53 12.95 -7.16
CA THR A 283 -11.87 12.89 -5.73
C THR A 283 -12.35 11.50 -5.33
N ALA A 284 -12.16 11.17 -4.06
CA ALA A 284 -12.71 9.97 -3.44
C ALA A 284 -13.82 10.35 -2.46
N ARG A 285 -14.91 9.57 -2.43
CA ARG A 285 -15.95 9.70 -1.40
C ARG A 285 -15.66 8.72 -0.27
N ILE A 286 -15.35 9.24 0.92
CA ILE A 286 -15.09 8.42 2.11
C ILE A 286 -16.34 8.38 3.00
N ILE A 287 -16.69 7.21 3.52
CA ILE A 287 -17.92 6.98 4.29
C ILE A 287 -17.61 6.19 5.56
N GLU A 288 -17.93 6.74 6.73
CA GLU A 288 -17.86 5.99 7.99
C GLU A 288 -19.07 5.06 8.12
N ARG A 289 -18.88 3.77 7.86
CA ARG A 289 -19.93 2.75 7.96
C ARG A 289 -19.33 1.36 8.14
N ASP A 290 -20.14 0.46 8.67
CA ASP A 290 -19.85 -0.98 8.66
C ASP A 290 -20.24 -1.59 7.31
N ILE A 291 -19.32 -2.32 6.69
CA ILE A 291 -19.56 -3.05 5.44
C ILE A 291 -20.74 -4.03 5.56
N LEU A 292 -21.01 -4.58 6.75
CA LEU A 292 -22.16 -5.45 6.95
C LEU A 292 -23.50 -4.73 6.78
N GLU A 293 -23.51 -3.40 6.87
CA GLU A 293 -24.68 -2.54 6.69
C GLU A 293 -24.74 -1.90 5.29
N LEU A 294 -23.86 -2.28 4.36
CA LEU A 294 -23.78 -1.67 3.03
C LEU A 294 -25.09 -1.75 2.25
N THR A 295 -25.84 -2.84 2.41
CA THR A 295 -27.14 -3.07 1.75
C THR A 295 -28.24 -2.12 2.23
N ASN A 296 -28.03 -1.37 3.32
CA ASN A 296 -28.94 -0.31 3.75
C ASN A 296 -28.78 0.98 2.94
N MET A 297 -27.80 1.04 2.02
CA MET A 297 -27.49 2.18 1.18
C MET A 297 -27.85 1.84 -0.26
N ASP A 298 -29.14 1.91 -0.62
CA ASP A 298 -29.66 1.52 -1.94
C ASP A 298 -28.88 2.14 -3.11
N GLU A 299 -28.31 3.34 -2.92
CA GLU A 299 -27.51 4.01 -3.93
C GLU A 299 -26.18 3.31 -4.28
N MET A 300 -25.81 2.24 -3.56
CA MET A 300 -24.58 1.45 -3.74
C MET A 300 -24.80 0.16 -4.54
N GLN A 301 -26.06 -0.25 -4.75
CA GLN A 301 -26.38 -1.48 -5.47
C GLN A 301 -25.88 -1.44 -6.91
N GLU A 302 -25.14 -2.49 -7.32
CA GLU A 302 -24.64 -2.67 -8.69
C GLU A 302 -24.05 -1.40 -9.33
N LYS A 303 -23.28 -0.63 -8.56
CA LYS A 303 -22.78 0.68 -8.97
C LYS A 303 -21.32 0.69 -9.36
N PHE A 304 -20.56 -0.28 -8.88
CA PHE A 304 -19.10 -0.29 -8.97
C PHE A 304 -18.61 -1.20 -10.09
N ASP A 305 -17.64 -0.72 -10.88
CA ASP A 305 -17.00 -1.49 -11.95
C ASP A 305 -15.95 -2.45 -11.39
N ALA A 306 -15.34 -2.08 -10.25
CA ALA A 306 -14.43 -2.95 -9.53
C ALA A 306 -14.44 -2.69 -8.03
N CYS A 307 -13.94 -3.68 -7.29
CA CYS A 307 -13.59 -3.60 -5.88
C CYS A 307 -12.15 -4.08 -5.70
N ILE A 308 -11.29 -3.26 -5.11
CA ILE A 308 -9.91 -3.62 -4.74
C ILE A 308 -9.79 -3.34 -3.25
N THR A 309 -9.51 -4.36 -2.45
CA THR A 309 -9.58 -4.21 -1.00
C THR A 309 -8.73 -5.19 -0.22
N SER A 310 -8.52 -4.90 1.06
CA SER A 310 -7.75 -5.71 1.99
C SER A 310 -8.46 -5.75 3.34
N PRO A 311 -9.33 -6.76 3.61
CA PRO A 311 -10.00 -6.88 4.90
C PRO A 311 -8.99 -7.03 6.05
N PRO A 312 -9.38 -6.67 7.29
CA PRO A 312 -8.49 -6.80 8.44
C PRO A 312 -8.08 -8.26 8.66
N TYR A 313 -6.79 -8.46 8.95
CA TYR A 313 -6.19 -9.78 9.11
C TYR A 313 -6.35 -10.19 10.57
N TYR A 314 -7.32 -11.06 10.83
CA TYR A 314 -7.67 -11.45 12.19
C TYR A 314 -6.44 -11.94 12.99
N PHE A 315 -6.29 -11.43 14.22
CA PHE A 315 -5.16 -11.65 15.15
C PHE A 315 -3.75 -11.25 14.70
N SER A 316 -3.60 -10.65 13.52
CA SER A 316 -2.27 -10.30 13.02
C SER A 316 -1.80 -8.93 13.51
N ILE A 317 -2.74 -8.04 13.79
CA ILE A 317 -2.49 -6.64 14.18
C ILE A 317 -3.54 -6.22 15.22
N ASP A 318 -3.09 -5.56 16.28
CA ASP A 318 -3.97 -4.73 17.12
C ASP A 318 -4.26 -3.43 16.36
N TYR A 319 -5.44 -3.36 15.74
CA TYR A 319 -5.84 -2.23 14.91
C TYR A 319 -6.42 -1.07 15.72
N VAL A 320 -6.96 -1.32 16.92
CA VAL A 320 -7.57 -0.27 17.77
C VAL A 320 -6.54 0.32 18.72
N GLY A 321 -5.78 -0.52 19.42
CA GLY A 321 -4.82 -0.06 20.44
C GLY A 321 -3.68 0.79 19.87
N LYS A 322 -3.39 0.70 18.56
CA LYS A 322 -2.35 1.51 17.92
C LYS A 322 -2.75 2.96 17.70
N ASP A 323 -4.04 3.25 17.57
CA ASP A 323 -4.56 4.61 17.45
C ASP A 323 -5.09 5.12 18.80
N LYS A 324 -4.71 4.47 19.91
CA LYS A 324 -5.11 4.83 21.28
C LYS A 324 -4.87 6.31 21.59
N ILE A 325 -3.74 6.88 21.17
CA ILE A 325 -3.43 8.31 21.38
C ILE A 325 -4.51 9.20 20.75
N ALA A 326 -4.92 8.88 19.53
CA ALA A 326 -5.97 9.61 18.82
C ALA A 326 -7.34 9.40 19.48
N TYR A 327 -7.69 8.17 19.83
CA TYR A 327 -8.99 7.88 20.46
C TYR A 327 -9.11 8.49 21.87
N ASP A 328 -8.06 8.43 22.68
CA ASP A 328 -8.00 9.09 23.98
C ASP A 328 -8.12 10.62 23.83
N TYR A 329 -7.56 11.19 22.76
CA TYR A 329 -7.70 12.61 22.45
C TYR A 329 -9.14 12.96 22.03
N LEU A 330 -9.74 12.18 21.15
CA LEU A 330 -11.08 12.43 20.63
C LEU A 330 -12.20 12.04 21.62
N GLY A 331 -11.87 11.46 22.77
CA GLY A 331 -12.85 10.94 23.73
C GLY A 331 -13.65 9.76 23.18
N ALA A 332 -13.07 9.03 22.21
CA ALA A 332 -13.74 7.93 21.54
C ALA A 332 -13.63 6.65 22.37
N ASP A 333 -14.76 5.94 22.54
CA ASP A 333 -14.78 4.65 23.23
C ASP A 333 -14.16 3.56 22.35
N MET A 334 -12.92 3.18 22.69
CA MET A 334 -12.19 2.12 21.99
C MET A 334 -12.92 0.78 21.99
N LYS A 335 -13.67 0.42 23.05
CA LYS A 335 -14.43 -0.84 23.06
C LYS A 335 -15.58 -0.79 22.07
N LYS A 336 -16.23 0.37 21.95
CA LYS A 336 -17.27 0.58 20.94
C LYS A 336 -16.70 0.51 19.53
N ILE A 337 -15.51 1.07 19.29
CA ILE A 337 -14.82 0.97 17.99
C ILE A 337 -14.41 -0.48 17.69
N GLU A 338 -13.79 -1.17 18.65
CA GLU A 338 -13.40 -2.58 18.53
C GLU A 338 -14.60 -3.45 18.19
N SER A 339 -15.77 -3.17 18.78
CA SER A 339 -17.00 -3.91 18.49
C SER A 339 -17.51 -3.80 17.05
N LYS A 340 -17.00 -2.85 16.25
CA LYS A 340 -17.32 -2.72 14.82
C LYS A 340 -16.40 -3.53 13.90
N TYR A 341 -15.26 -4.04 14.39
CA TYR A 341 -14.34 -4.84 13.57
C TYR A 341 -14.90 -6.24 13.28
N LEU A 342 -14.53 -6.79 12.13
CA LEU A 342 -14.86 -8.17 11.76
C LEU A 342 -14.38 -9.15 12.85
N GLY A 343 -15.27 -10.02 13.33
CA GLY A 343 -15.00 -11.02 14.35
C GLY A 343 -14.80 -10.48 15.76
N MET A 344 -15.09 -9.20 16.01
CA MET A 344 -15.00 -8.55 17.33
C MET A 344 -16.36 -8.05 17.85
N LYS A 345 -17.44 -8.31 17.11
CA LYS A 345 -18.82 -7.95 17.48
C LYS A 345 -19.26 -8.71 18.74
N ASN A 346 -20.16 -8.11 19.53
CA ASN A 346 -20.74 -8.78 20.69
C ASN A 346 -21.65 -9.94 20.24
N GLY A 347 -21.34 -11.17 20.67
CA GLY A 347 -22.11 -12.36 20.33
C GLY A 347 -21.27 -13.63 20.28
N GLY A 348 -21.89 -14.74 19.89
CA GLY A 348 -21.21 -15.99 19.55
C GLY A 348 -21.36 -16.31 18.06
N PRO A 349 -20.54 -17.24 17.52
CA PRO A 349 -20.68 -17.69 16.14
C PRO A 349 -22.07 -18.29 15.91
N LYS A 350 -22.70 -17.94 14.78
CA LYS A 350 -24.03 -18.42 14.39
C LYS A 350 -23.97 -19.72 13.57
N GLY A 351 -22.83 -20.01 12.96
CA GLY A 351 -22.60 -21.16 12.08
C GLY A 351 -21.78 -22.29 12.70
N ASN A 352 -21.85 -23.46 12.06
CA ASN A 352 -21.08 -24.64 12.46
C ASN A 352 -19.63 -24.58 11.92
N TYR A 353 -18.74 -23.98 12.70
CA TYR A 353 -17.29 -24.01 12.47
C TYR A 353 -16.62 -24.96 13.47
N ILE A 354 -16.90 -26.26 13.33
CA ILE A 354 -16.38 -27.29 14.23
C ILE A 354 -14.84 -27.24 14.24
N GLY A 355 -14.26 -27.09 15.43
CA GLY A 355 -12.80 -27.11 15.62
C GLY A 355 -12.08 -25.78 15.42
N LEU A 356 -12.77 -24.70 15.02
CA LEU A 356 -12.21 -23.34 15.00
C LEU A 356 -12.46 -22.61 16.33
N PRO A 357 -11.54 -21.75 16.79
CA PRO A 357 -11.82 -20.86 17.90
C PRO A 357 -13.06 -19.99 17.60
N PRO A 358 -13.96 -19.72 18.56
CA PRO A 358 -15.22 -18.99 18.33
C PRO A 358 -15.03 -17.64 17.62
N ARG A 359 -13.96 -16.95 18.00
CA ARG A 359 -13.52 -15.67 17.44
C ARG A 359 -13.13 -15.74 15.95
N VAL A 360 -12.48 -16.84 15.54
CA VAL A 360 -12.15 -17.11 14.12
C VAL A 360 -13.42 -17.41 13.32
N ALA A 361 -14.34 -18.17 13.92
CA ALA A 361 -15.63 -18.48 13.29
C ALA A 361 -16.46 -17.21 13.03
N MET A 362 -16.55 -16.31 14.02
CA MET A 362 -17.23 -15.01 13.85
C MET A 362 -16.56 -14.15 12.77
N TYR A 363 -15.22 -14.10 12.73
CA TYR A 363 -14.50 -13.41 11.66
C TYR A 363 -14.86 -13.95 10.27
N TYR A 364 -14.96 -15.27 10.11
CA TYR A 364 -15.37 -15.89 8.85
C TYR A 364 -16.82 -15.62 8.47
N GLU A 365 -17.73 -15.55 9.44
CA GLU A 365 -19.13 -15.13 9.20
C GLU A 365 -19.19 -13.70 8.69
N ASP A 366 -18.55 -12.77 9.39
CA ASP A 366 -18.52 -11.37 9.01
C ASP A 366 -17.82 -11.16 7.65
N LEU A 367 -16.72 -11.87 7.39
CA LEU A 367 -16.01 -11.82 6.10
C LEU A 367 -16.88 -12.38 4.97
N LYS A 368 -17.57 -13.50 5.18
CA LYS A 368 -18.48 -14.08 4.19
C LYS A 368 -19.61 -13.12 3.86
N GLU A 369 -20.21 -12.49 4.85
CA GLU A 369 -21.28 -11.52 4.64
C GLU A 369 -20.79 -10.25 3.94
N SER A 370 -19.59 -9.77 4.31
CA SER A 370 -18.93 -8.66 3.61
C SER A 370 -18.74 -8.96 2.12
N ILE A 371 -18.32 -10.18 1.76
CA ILE A 371 -18.14 -10.59 0.36
C ILE A 371 -19.48 -10.62 -0.40
N LYS A 372 -20.58 -11.02 0.24
CA LYS A 372 -21.92 -10.93 -0.37
C LYS A 372 -22.32 -9.48 -0.62
N ASN A 373 -22.05 -8.59 0.33
CA ASN A 373 -22.34 -7.17 0.17
C ASN A 373 -21.50 -6.54 -0.96
N ILE A 374 -20.24 -6.97 -1.12
CA ILE A 374 -19.41 -6.60 -2.28
C ILE A 374 -20.01 -7.13 -3.59
N PHE A 375 -20.48 -8.38 -3.62
CA PHE A 375 -21.16 -8.95 -4.79
C PHE A 375 -22.41 -8.16 -5.17
N TRP A 376 -23.20 -7.75 -4.18
CA TRP A 376 -24.40 -6.92 -4.37
C TRP A 376 -24.06 -5.53 -4.92
N ALA A 377 -22.96 -4.92 -4.47
CA ALA A 377 -22.54 -3.58 -4.88
C ALA A 377 -21.88 -3.53 -6.28
N LEU A 378 -21.26 -4.62 -6.74
CA LEU A 378 -20.62 -4.66 -8.06
C LEU A 378 -21.63 -4.81 -9.19
N LYS A 379 -21.39 -4.12 -10.32
CA LYS A 379 -22.12 -4.34 -11.58
C LYS A 379 -21.92 -5.77 -12.08
N PRO A 380 -22.85 -6.33 -12.89
CA PRO A 380 -22.54 -7.46 -13.76
C PRO A 380 -21.24 -7.20 -14.55
N GLY A 381 -20.38 -8.21 -14.66
CA GLY A 381 -19.03 -8.07 -15.24
C GLY A 381 -17.99 -7.42 -14.31
N GLY A 382 -18.40 -6.88 -13.16
CA GLY A 382 -17.53 -6.17 -12.24
C GLY A 382 -16.41 -7.05 -11.66
N LYS A 383 -15.23 -6.45 -11.49
CA LYS A 383 -14.01 -7.15 -11.04
C LYS A 383 -13.80 -7.04 -9.53
N LEU A 384 -13.24 -8.07 -8.92
CA LEU A 384 -12.92 -8.12 -7.49
C LEU A 384 -11.46 -8.54 -7.30
N ALA A 385 -10.71 -7.77 -6.51
CA ALA A 385 -9.45 -8.19 -5.92
C ALA A 385 -9.52 -8.07 -4.39
N ILE A 386 -9.27 -9.18 -3.70
CA ILE A 386 -9.13 -9.22 -2.24
C ILE A 386 -7.70 -9.61 -1.89
N ILE A 387 -6.99 -8.72 -1.20
CA ILE A 387 -5.66 -8.97 -0.66
C ILE A 387 -5.82 -9.52 0.76
N ILE A 388 -5.43 -10.77 0.98
CA ILE A 388 -5.56 -11.43 2.28
C ILE A 388 -4.47 -12.47 2.50
N GLY A 389 -4.09 -12.70 3.76
CA GLY A 389 -3.06 -13.66 4.14
C GLY A 389 -3.54 -14.65 5.18
N ASP A 390 -2.91 -15.82 5.18
CA ASP A 390 -3.13 -16.81 6.23
C ASP A 390 -2.51 -16.33 7.55
N SER A 391 -3.25 -16.51 8.64
CA SER A 391 -2.78 -16.20 10.00
C SER A 391 -2.49 -17.46 10.79
N THR A 392 -1.80 -17.32 11.93
CA THR A 392 -1.55 -18.41 12.86
C THR A 392 -2.14 -18.06 14.21
N VAL A 393 -3.01 -18.94 14.74
CA VAL A 393 -3.68 -18.74 16.04
C VAL A 393 -3.37 -19.96 16.91
N ASN A 394 -2.79 -19.72 18.10
CA ASN A 394 -2.39 -20.78 19.04
C ASN A 394 -1.55 -21.89 18.37
N GLY A 395 -0.62 -21.50 17.49
CA GLY A 395 0.26 -22.43 16.76
C GLY A 395 -0.43 -23.19 15.61
N LYS A 396 -1.74 -23.02 15.38
CA LYS A 396 -2.46 -23.60 14.25
C LYS A 396 -2.60 -22.59 13.12
N LYS A 397 -2.29 -23.02 11.90
CA LYS A 397 -2.47 -22.20 10.69
C LYS A 397 -3.96 -22.11 10.36
N ILE A 398 -4.43 -20.89 10.12
CA ILE A 398 -5.81 -20.59 9.74
C ILE A 398 -5.82 -20.33 8.23
N PRO A 399 -6.50 -21.16 7.42
CA PRO A 399 -6.45 -21.10 5.95
C PRO A 399 -7.36 -20.01 5.39
N THR A 400 -7.15 -18.78 5.83
CA THR A 400 -7.99 -17.62 5.49
C THR A 400 -8.04 -17.37 4.00
N THR A 401 -6.92 -17.54 3.28
CA THR A 401 -6.85 -17.31 1.83
C THR A 401 -7.82 -18.24 1.07
N MET A 402 -7.71 -19.54 1.30
CA MET A 402 -8.56 -20.53 0.61
C MET A 402 -10.03 -20.43 1.03
N THR A 403 -10.27 -20.11 2.31
CA THR A 403 -11.63 -19.90 2.82
C THR A 403 -12.28 -18.67 2.18
N THR A 404 -11.54 -17.58 2.02
CA THR A 404 -12.00 -16.35 1.35
C THR A 404 -12.32 -16.60 -0.12
N LYS A 405 -11.46 -17.34 -0.84
CA LYS A 405 -11.75 -17.77 -2.22
C LYS A 405 -13.09 -18.53 -2.29
N LYS A 406 -13.29 -19.50 -1.38
CA LYS A 406 -14.53 -20.28 -1.31
C LYS A 406 -15.74 -19.38 -1.04
N PHE A 407 -15.62 -18.40 -0.15
CA PHE A 407 -16.70 -17.43 0.12
C PHE A 407 -17.03 -16.56 -1.10
N CYS A 408 -16.03 -16.19 -1.91
CA CYS A 408 -16.27 -15.51 -3.18
C CYS A 408 -17.11 -16.38 -4.12
N GLU A 409 -16.75 -17.65 -4.29
CA GLU A 409 -17.47 -18.60 -5.14
C GLU A 409 -18.90 -18.84 -4.63
N GLU A 410 -19.09 -18.98 -3.30
CA GLU A 410 -20.40 -19.13 -2.67
C GLU A 410 -21.29 -17.88 -2.80
N ALA A 411 -20.69 -16.68 -2.83
CA ALA A 411 -21.41 -15.43 -3.07
C ALA A 411 -21.86 -15.26 -4.53
N GLY A 412 -21.31 -16.06 -5.45
CA GLY A 412 -21.65 -16.05 -6.88
C GLY A 412 -20.54 -15.50 -7.78
N PHE A 413 -19.38 -15.12 -7.25
CA PHE A 413 -18.24 -14.74 -8.08
C PHE A 413 -17.65 -15.93 -8.83
N ARG A 414 -17.03 -15.66 -9.98
CA ARG A 414 -16.16 -16.60 -10.68
C ARG A 414 -14.71 -16.29 -10.37
N PHE A 415 -13.98 -17.30 -9.90
CA PHE A 415 -12.55 -17.20 -9.65
C PHE A 415 -11.77 -17.09 -10.96
N GLU A 416 -10.77 -16.22 -10.99
CA GLU A 416 -9.94 -15.96 -12.18
C GLU A 416 -8.47 -16.30 -11.90
N LYS A 417 -7.88 -15.72 -10.84
CA LYS A 417 -6.45 -15.89 -10.52
C LYS A 417 -6.18 -15.75 -9.02
N LEU A 418 -5.13 -16.40 -8.54
CA LEU A 418 -4.59 -16.23 -7.19
C LEU A 418 -3.09 -15.97 -7.32
N ILE A 419 -2.63 -14.82 -6.84
CA ILE A 419 -1.20 -14.45 -6.83
C ILE A 419 -0.71 -14.47 -5.39
N PHE A 420 0.33 -15.23 -5.08
CA PHE A 420 0.94 -15.24 -3.75
C PHE A 420 2.14 -14.31 -3.70
N ASN A 421 2.04 -13.25 -2.89
CA ASN A 421 3.08 -12.25 -2.69
C ASN A 421 3.83 -12.49 -1.35
N PRO A 422 5.08 -12.98 -1.37
CA PRO A 422 5.83 -13.20 -0.14
C PRO A 422 6.17 -11.87 0.54
N LEU A 423 5.89 -11.77 1.84
CA LEU A 423 6.32 -10.62 2.64
C LEU A 423 7.78 -10.84 3.07
N LEU A 424 8.72 -10.25 2.33
CA LEU A 424 10.15 -10.38 2.60
C LEU A 424 10.54 -9.51 3.81
N GLY A 425 10.77 -10.16 4.97
CA GLY A 425 11.29 -9.51 6.17
C GLY A 425 11.30 -10.39 7.41
N ALA A 426 12.39 -10.39 8.17
CA ALA A 426 12.62 -11.28 9.32
C ALA A 426 11.70 -11.04 10.54
N ARG A 427 10.83 -10.02 10.52
CA ARG A 427 10.14 -9.50 11.72
C ARG A 427 8.67 -9.93 11.90
N ASN A 428 7.99 -10.47 10.89
CA ASN A 428 6.60 -10.92 11.02
C ASN A 428 6.50 -12.44 10.83
N ARG A 429 6.76 -13.22 11.89
CA ARG A 429 6.63 -14.69 11.84
C ARG A 429 5.18 -15.19 11.69
N ALA A 430 4.18 -14.31 11.89
CA ALA A 430 2.76 -14.67 11.88
C ALA A 430 2.14 -14.71 10.47
N ILE A 431 2.63 -13.89 9.52
CA ILE A 431 2.18 -13.85 8.12
C ILE A 431 3.40 -14.08 7.23
N ARG A 432 3.45 -15.20 6.51
CA ARG A 432 4.56 -15.54 5.59
C ARG A 432 4.46 -14.88 4.21
N GLY A 433 3.30 -14.33 3.88
CA GLY A 433 2.98 -13.68 2.61
C GLY A 433 1.50 -13.33 2.56
N GLU A 434 1.15 -12.45 1.63
CA GLU A 434 -0.23 -12.05 1.32
C GLU A 434 -0.61 -12.63 -0.03
N SER A 435 -1.88 -12.96 -0.24
CA SER A 435 -2.38 -13.44 -1.52
C SER A 435 -3.39 -12.45 -2.09
N VAL A 436 -3.37 -12.27 -3.41
CA VAL A 436 -4.36 -11.49 -4.14
C VAL A 436 -5.30 -12.45 -4.83
N ILE A 437 -6.53 -12.56 -4.32
CA ILE A 437 -7.61 -13.35 -4.91
C ILE A 437 -8.33 -12.46 -5.93
N ILE A 438 -8.32 -12.87 -7.19
CA ILE A 438 -8.98 -12.16 -8.29
C ILE A 438 -10.18 -12.96 -8.76
N CYS A 439 -11.34 -12.29 -8.79
CA CYS A 439 -12.61 -12.84 -9.20
C CYS A 439 -13.38 -11.82 -10.07
N TYR A 440 -14.47 -12.26 -10.71
CA TYR A 440 -15.41 -11.37 -11.39
C TYR A 440 -16.86 -11.79 -11.13
N LYS A 441 -17.77 -10.81 -11.13
CA LYS A 441 -19.22 -11.05 -11.08
C LYS A 441 -19.69 -11.44 -12.48
N PRO A 442 -20.35 -12.59 -12.66
CA PRO A 442 -20.89 -12.99 -13.96
C PRO A 442 -21.80 -11.92 -14.57
N GLU A 443 -21.84 -11.87 -15.91
CA GLU A 443 -22.85 -11.12 -16.63
C GLU A 443 -24.25 -11.69 -16.35
N ARG A 444 -25.28 -10.85 -16.51
CA ARG A 444 -26.67 -11.33 -16.52
C ARG A 444 -26.87 -12.13 -17.79
N VAL A 445 -27.24 -13.40 -17.65
CA VAL A 445 -27.58 -14.30 -18.76
C VAL A 445 -28.88 -13.88 -19.42
#